data_AF-A0A973BII7-F1
#
_entry.id   AF-A0A973BII7-F1
#
_cell.length_a   1.000
_cell.length_b   1.000
_cell.length_c   1.000
_cell.angle_alpha   90.00
_cell.angle_beta   90.00
_cell.angle_gamma   90.00
#
_symmetry.space_group_name_H-M   'P 1'
#
loop_
_entity.id
_entity.type
_entity.pdbx_description
1 polymer ?
#
loop_
_entity_poly.entity_id
_entity_poly.type
_entity_poly.pdbx_seq_one_letter_code
_entity_poly.pdbx_strand_id
1 'polypeptide(L)'
;MNDTSESINGLSYESALQAFSDQSLFENKTWRYSPQAFALTRRQVAEIRKIGQACYDFYRAQETLYIRSAEGKNLLRNRELTAPWVAEYLDRGKPDHLIEHARSKAIRGTTPMVIRPDLLMTEDGFALTEIDSVPGGIGLTAFLNKLYEQVHGDALIGAGDEDMIDAFYAALSAKAPKLTAPYIAILVSDEAATYRPEMEWIASQLRQRGRRVHVFHP
;
A
#
# COMPACT_ATOMS: atom_id res chain seq x y z
N MET A 1 20.39 46.32 -1.23
CA MET A 1 20.25 45.03 -1.92
C MET A 1 20.25 43.97 -0.84
N ASN A 2 19.05 43.59 -0.39
CA ASN A 2 18.91 42.53 0.63
C ASN A 2 19.02 41.20 -0.10
N ASP A 3 20.17 40.55 0.01
CA ASP A 3 20.30 39.12 -0.16
C ASP A 3 19.62 38.43 1.04
N THR A 4 18.29 38.33 0.99
CA THR A 4 17.57 37.31 1.74
C THR A 4 17.68 36.04 0.94
N SER A 5 18.73 35.26 1.19
CA SER A 5 18.72 33.82 0.91
C SER A 5 17.53 33.21 1.65
N GLU A 6 16.42 32.98 0.94
CA GLU A 6 15.31 32.21 1.47
C GLU A 6 15.87 30.86 1.94
N SER A 7 15.75 30.65 3.25
CA SER A 7 16.26 29.47 3.95
C SER A 7 15.69 28.21 3.31
N ILE A 8 16.57 27.25 3.06
CA ILE A 8 16.23 25.93 2.53
C ILE A 8 15.23 25.25 3.49
N ASN A 9 13.95 25.17 3.12
CA ASN A 9 12.90 24.47 3.85
C ASN A 9 13.07 22.95 3.69
N GLY A 10 14.09 22.38 4.33
CA GLY A 10 14.36 20.95 4.41
C GLY A 10 14.68 20.53 5.84
N LEU A 11 14.52 19.24 6.15
CA LEU A 11 15.04 18.66 7.39
C LEU A 11 16.56 18.82 7.45
N SER A 12 17.08 19.15 8.64
CA SER A 12 18.52 19.10 8.86
C SER A 12 19.00 17.64 8.78
N TYR A 13 20.27 17.47 8.36
CA TYR A 13 20.89 16.15 8.33
C TYR A 13 20.85 15.46 9.70
N GLU A 14 21.11 16.22 10.77
CA GLU A 14 21.08 15.72 12.15
C GLU A 14 19.68 15.25 12.56
N SER A 15 18.63 16.04 12.26
CA SER A 15 17.24 15.66 12.57
C SER A 15 16.81 14.42 11.80
N ALA A 16 17.18 14.31 10.51
CA ALA A 16 16.92 13.11 9.74
C ALA A 16 17.67 11.90 10.31
N LEU A 17 18.96 12.04 10.59
CA LEU A 17 19.77 10.95 11.16
C LEU A 17 19.21 10.47 12.50
N GLN A 18 18.84 11.40 13.38
CA GLN A 18 18.25 11.09 14.68
C GLN A 18 16.91 10.33 14.52
N ALA A 19 16.01 10.83 13.68
CA ALA A 19 14.69 10.22 13.48
C ALA A 19 14.78 8.76 13.00
N PHE A 20 15.66 8.48 12.05
CA PHE A 20 15.85 7.11 11.54
C PHE A 20 16.68 6.21 12.46
N SER A 21 17.49 6.79 13.37
CA SER A 21 18.19 6.02 14.41
C SER A 21 17.24 5.59 15.52
N ASP A 22 16.31 6.47 15.91
CA ASP A 22 15.34 6.21 16.99
C ASP A 22 14.23 5.24 16.56
N GLN A 23 13.91 5.20 15.27
CA GLN A 23 12.82 4.41 14.73
C GLN A 23 13.30 3.46 13.63
N SER A 24 13.63 2.22 14.02
CA SER A 24 13.81 1.14 13.05
C SER A 24 12.45 0.71 12.49
N LEU A 25 12.20 1.01 11.21
CA LEU A 25 11.00 0.56 10.49
C LEU A 25 11.23 -0.72 9.70
N PHE A 26 12.49 -1.04 9.41
CA PHE A 26 12.89 -2.26 8.74
C PHE A 26 14.15 -2.81 9.40
N GLU A 27 14.16 -4.10 9.66
CA GLU A 27 15.33 -4.79 10.17
C GLU A 27 16.44 -4.80 9.09
N ASN A 28 17.69 -4.53 9.49
CA ASN A 28 18.89 -4.63 8.66
C ASN A 28 18.92 -3.75 7.38
N LYS A 29 18.27 -2.58 7.38
CA LYS A 29 18.35 -1.61 6.27
C LYS A 29 19.12 -0.35 6.67
N THR A 30 19.99 0.11 5.77
CA THR A 30 20.63 1.44 5.84
C THR A 30 19.97 2.37 4.83
N TRP A 31 19.74 3.61 5.22
CA TRP A 31 18.95 4.56 4.44
C TRP A 31 19.83 5.70 3.89
N ARG A 32 19.50 6.16 2.68
CA ARG A 32 19.99 7.44 2.15
C ARG A 32 18.84 8.43 2.19
N TYR A 33 19.06 9.55 2.88
CA TYR A 33 18.02 10.53 3.17
C TYR A 33 18.13 11.73 2.23
N SER A 34 16.98 12.29 1.88
CA SER A 34 16.89 13.63 1.27
C SER A 34 16.44 14.61 2.35
N PRO A 35 17.01 15.82 2.47
CA PRO A 35 16.47 16.84 3.37
C PRO A 35 15.07 17.32 2.94
N GLN A 36 14.66 17.06 1.69
CA GLN A 36 13.39 17.52 1.14
C GLN A 36 12.58 16.37 0.55
N ALA A 37 11.26 16.47 0.65
CA ALA A 37 10.35 15.57 -0.06
C ALA A 37 10.48 15.75 -1.59
N PHE A 38 10.24 14.67 -2.33
CA PHE A 38 10.25 14.71 -3.79
C PHE A 38 9.02 15.44 -4.31
N ALA A 39 9.22 16.56 -5.01
CA ALA A 39 8.13 17.40 -5.49
C ALA A 39 7.39 16.76 -6.68
N LEU A 40 6.06 16.73 -6.60
CA LEU A 40 5.18 16.30 -7.69
C LEU A 40 4.28 17.46 -8.13
N THR A 41 4.09 17.58 -9.44
CA THR A 41 3.13 18.53 -10.01
C THR A 41 1.69 18.06 -9.76
N ARG A 42 0.73 19.00 -9.74
CA ARG A 42 -0.70 18.67 -9.63
C ARG A 42 -1.17 17.68 -10.71
N ARG A 43 -0.60 17.76 -11.91
CA ARG A 43 -0.88 16.83 -13.01
C ARG A 43 -0.42 15.42 -12.66
N GLN A 44 0.81 15.26 -12.16
CA GLN A 44 1.36 13.97 -11.74
C GLN A 44 0.55 13.35 -10.60
N VAL A 45 0.14 14.15 -9.61
CA VAL A 45 -0.73 13.66 -8.51
C VAL A 45 -2.07 13.17 -9.04
N ALA A 46 -2.70 13.90 -9.96
CA ALA A 46 -3.95 13.47 -10.59
C ALA A 46 -3.79 12.19 -11.42
N GLU A 47 -2.64 12.01 -12.07
CA GLU A 47 -2.29 10.79 -12.80
C GLU A 47 -2.12 9.59 -11.86
N ILE A 48 -1.37 9.74 -10.76
CA ILE A 48 -1.20 8.71 -9.73
C ILE A 48 -2.55 8.26 -9.15
N ARG A 49 -3.48 9.19 -8.89
CA ARG A 49 -4.84 8.85 -8.44
C ARG A 49 -5.60 7.99 -9.45
N LYS A 50 -5.48 8.30 -10.75
CA LYS A 50 -6.09 7.49 -11.82
C LYS A 50 -5.43 6.11 -11.92
N ILE A 51 -4.11 6.02 -11.77
CA ILE A 51 -3.38 4.75 -11.75
C ILE A 51 -3.86 3.89 -10.58
N GLY A 52 -4.03 4.46 -9.39
CA GLY A 52 -4.58 3.75 -8.23
C GLY A 52 -5.94 3.12 -8.52
N GLN A 53 -6.87 3.88 -9.10
CA GLN A 53 -8.17 3.36 -9.53
C GLN A 53 -8.04 2.25 -10.58
N ALA A 54 -7.17 2.44 -11.59
CA ALA A 54 -6.93 1.45 -12.61
C ALA A 54 -6.36 0.13 -12.04
N CYS A 55 -5.48 0.18 -11.04
CA CYS A 55 -4.94 -0.99 -10.36
C CYS A 55 -6.04 -1.77 -9.62
N TYR A 56 -6.94 -1.05 -8.94
CA TYR A 56 -8.08 -1.67 -8.28
C TYR A 56 -9.02 -2.36 -9.26
N ASP A 57 -9.35 -1.71 -10.37
CA ASP A 57 -10.20 -2.28 -11.42
C ASP A 57 -9.52 -3.45 -12.13
N PHE A 58 -8.19 -3.41 -12.29
CA PHE A 58 -7.39 -4.52 -12.82
C PHE A 58 -7.54 -5.79 -11.97
N TYR A 59 -7.42 -5.72 -10.64
CA TYR A 59 -7.63 -6.90 -9.77
C TYR A 59 -9.03 -7.50 -9.92
N ARG A 60 -10.06 -6.65 -10.01
CA ARG A 60 -11.45 -7.11 -10.20
C ARG A 60 -11.66 -7.76 -11.56
N ALA A 61 -11.05 -7.19 -12.60
CA ALA A 61 -11.07 -7.77 -13.94
C ALA A 61 -10.31 -9.10 -13.98
N GLN A 62 -9.16 -9.19 -13.31
CA GLN A 62 -8.35 -10.40 -13.21
C GLN A 62 -9.13 -11.53 -12.52
N GLU A 63 -9.79 -11.27 -11.38
CA GLU A 63 -10.64 -12.26 -10.70
C GLU A 63 -11.75 -12.75 -11.65
N THR A 64 -12.46 -11.81 -12.30
CA THR A 64 -13.55 -12.15 -13.22
C THR A 64 -13.05 -13.03 -14.37
N LEU A 65 -11.90 -12.68 -14.95
CA LEU A 65 -11.27 -13.43 -16.04
C LEU A 65 -10.85 -14.83 -15.58
N TYR A 66 -10.20 -14.94 -14.42
CA TYR A 66 -9.76 -16.22 -13.85
C TYR A 66 -10.94 -17.14 -13.56
N ILE A 67 -11.98 -16.64 -12.88
CA ILE A 67 -13.17 -17.42 -12.53
C ILE A 67 -13.92 -17.87 -13.78
N ARG A 68 -14.14 -16.98 -14.76
CA ARG A 68 -14.81 -17.38 -16.01
C ARG A 68 -13.99 -18.37 -16.82
N SER A 69 -12.67 -18.21 -16.85
CA SER A 69 -11.76 -19.17 -17.47
C SER A 69 -11.89 -20.56 -16.83
N ALA A 70 -11.81 -20.63 -15.50
CA ALA A 70 -11.94 -21.89 -14.75
C ALA A 70 -13.32 -22.55 -14.88
N GLU A 71 -14.39 -21.75 -14.98
CA GLU A 71 -15.77 -22.23 -15.16
C GLU A 71 -16.13 -22.49 -16.64
N GLY A 72 -15.20 -22.28 -17.58
CA GLY A 72 -15.46 -22.46 -19.01
C GLY A 72 -16.50 -21.49 -19.59
N LYS A 73 -16.68 -20.32 -18.98
CA LYS A 73 -17.71 -19.34 -19.35
C LYS A 73 -17.24 -18.39 -20.45
N ASN A 74 -18.18 -18.02 -21.32
CA ASN A 74 -17.96 -16.99 -22.33
C ASN A 74 -17.60 -15.63 -21.70
N LEU A 75 -16.60 -14.95 -22.23
CA LEU A 75 -16.10 -13.66 -21.73
C LEU A 75 -16.89 -12.49 -22.32
N LEU A 76 -17.21 -12.55 -23.62
CA LEU A 76 -17.88 -11.46 -24.32
C LEU A 76 -19.40 -11.67 -24.35
N ARG A 77 -20.15 -10.56 -24.40
CA ARG A 77 -21.62 -10.61 -24.45
C ARG A 77 -22.16 -11.00 -25.82
N ASN A 78 -21.54 -10.49 -26.89
CA ASN A 78 -22.09 -10.53 -28.26
C ASN A 78 -21.30 -11.47 -29.20
N ARG A 79 -20.30 -12.18 -28.67
CA ARG A 79 -19.45 -13.09 -29.44
C ARG A 79 -18.94 -14.20 -28.51
N GLU A 80 -18.67 -15.36 -29.08
CA GLU A 80 -17.98 -16.43 -28.37
C GLU A 80 -16.48 -16.11 -28.22
N LEU A 81 -16.02 -16.09 -26.98
CA LEU A 81 -14.63 -15.99 -26.56
C LEU A 81 -14.48 -16.65 -25.19
N THR A 82 -13.79 -17.77 -25.14
CA THR A 82 -13.32 -18.39 -23.89
C THR A 82 -11.80 -18.25 -23.80
N ALA A 83 -11.25 -18.32 -22.59
CA ALA A 83 -9.81 -18.22 -22.38
C ALA A 83 -9.33 -19.26 -21.35
N PRO A 84 -9.46 -20.57 -21.62
CA PRO A 84 -9.10 -21.62 -20.65
C PRO A 84 -7.63 -21.56 -20.21
N TRP A 85 -6.75 -21.04 -21.09
CA TRP A 85 -5.33 -20.85 -20.80
C TRP A 85 -5.07 -19.94 -19.59
N VAL A 86 -5.99 -19.04 -19.23
CA VAL A 86 -5.79 -18.12 -18.08
C VAL A 86 -5.78 -18.89 -16.77
N ALA A 87 -6.81 -19.72 -16.53
CA ALA A 87 -6.85 -20.58 -15.36
C ALA A 87 -5.69 -21.58 -15.40
N GLU A 88 -5.44 -22.21 -16.55
CA GLU A 88 -4.30 -23.12 -16.72
C GLU A 88 -2.98 -22.46 -16.29
N TYR A 89 -2.70 -21.23 -16.75
CA TYR A 89 -1.48 -20.51 -16.41
C TYR A 89 -1.42 -20.14 -14.92
N LEU A 90 -2.49 -19.56 -14.39
CA LEU A 90 -2.54 -19.07 -13.01
C LEU A 90 -2.54 -20.21 -11.97
N ASP A 91 -2.92 -21.42 -12.35
CA ASP A 91 -2.93 -22.58 -11.45
C ASP A 91 -1.62 -23.36 -11.44
N ARG A 92 -0.68 -23.07 -12.37
CA ARG A 92 0.59 -23.78 -12.45
C ARG A 92 1.37 -23.69 -11.13
N GLY A 93 1.78 -24.86 -10.63
CA GLY A 93 2.58 -24.99 -9.41
C GLY A 93 1.80 -24.81 -8.10
N LYS A 94 0.49 -24.53 -8.15
CA LYS A 94 -0.34 -24.44 -6.95
C LYS A 94 -0.88 -25.82 -6.56
N PRO A 95 -0.88 -26.18 -5.27
CA PRO A 95 -1.57 -27.38 -4.81
C PRO A 95 -3.09 -27.22 -4.92
N ASP A 96 -3.80 -28.34 -5.08
CA ASP A 96 -5.25 -28.37 -5.35
C ASP A 96 -6.07 -27.56 -4.34
N HIS A 97 -5.76 -27.67 -3.04
CA HIS A 97 -6.48 -26.94 -1.99
C HIS A 97 -6.38 -25.41 -2.13
N LEU A 98 -5.26 -24.87 -2.63
CA LEU A 98 -5.12 -23.43 -2.89
C LEU A 98 -5.93 -23.01 -4.13
N ILE A 99 -5.98 -23.85 -5.16
CA ILE A 99 -6.79 -23.63 -6.35
C ILE A 99 -8.28 -23.63 -5.98
N GLU A 100 -8.71 -24.61 -5.17
CA GLU A 100 -10.08 -24.71 -4.65
C GLU A 100 -10.45 -23.48 -3.80
N HIS A 101 -9.55 -23.06 -2.90
CA HIS A 101 -9.74 -21.85 -2.09
C HIS A 101 -9.89 -20.61 -2.97
N ALA A 102 -8.99 -20.41 -3.94
CA ALA A 102 -8.98 -19.30 -4.89
C ALA A 102 -10.29 -19.17 -5.70
N ARG A 103 -10.98 -20.29 -5.93
CA ARG A 103 -12.25 -20.34 -6.68
C ARG A 103 -13.48 -20.35 -5.79
N SER A 104 -13.31 -20.39 -4.48
CA SER A 104 -14.41 -20.54 -3.54
C SER A 104 -15.33 -19.31 -3.52
N LYS A 105 -16.63 -19.53 -3.29
CA LYS A 105 -17.61 -18.44 -3.20
C LYS A 105 -17.36 -17.52 -1.99
N ALA A 106 -16.68 -18.01 -0.96
CA ALA A 106 -16.44 -17.27 0.28
C ALA A 106 -15.51 -16.07 0.10
N ILE A 107 -14.56 -16.15 -0.84
CA ILE A 107 -13.59 -15.08 -1.11
C ILE A 107 -13.90 -14.33 -2.42
N ARG A 108 -14.98 -14.70 -3.13
CA ARG A 108 -15.32 -14.07 -4.41
C ARG A 108 -15.66 -12.60 -4.21
N GLY A 109 -15.11 -11.74 -5.06
CA GLY A 109 -15.22 -10.29 -4.99
C GLY A 109 -14.34 -9.66 -3.91
N THR A 110 -13.48 -10.44 -3.25
CA THR A 110 -12.52 -9.86 -2.30
C THR A 110 -11.32 -9.30 -3.05
N THR A 111 -10.86 -8.14 -2.63
CA THR A 111 -9.68 -7.47 -3.16
C THR A 111 -8.69 -7.20 -2.02
N PRO A 112 -7.38 -7.11 -2.34
CA PRO A 112 -6.37 -6.65 -1.39
C PRO A 112 -6.78 -5.30 -0.79
N MET A 113 -6.58 -5.14 0.52
CA MET A 113 -6.92 -3.89 1.22
C MET A 113 -5.95 -2.76 0.88
N VAL A 114 -4.69 -3.11 0.61
CA VAL A 114 -3.64 -2.18 0.22
C VAL A 114 -3.05 -2.70 -1.07
N ILE A 115 -2.90 -1.80 -2.04
CA ILE A 115 -2.26 -2.06 -3.32
C ILE A 115 -1.13 -1.06 -3.46
N ARG A 116 0.08 -1.55 -3.75
CA ARG A 116 1.25 -0.70 -3.99
C ARG A 116 1.67 -0.84 -5.46
N PRO A 117 1.28 0.12 -6.32
CA PRO A 117 1.81 0.18 -7.67
C PRO A 117 3.23 0.76 -7.64
N ASP A 118 4.18 0.04 -8.20
CA ASP A 118 5.55 0.53 -8.34
C ASP A 118 5.66 1.32 -9.65
N LEU A 119 6.00 2.61 -9.54
CA LEU A 119 5.98 3.57 -10.64
C LEU A 119 7.39 4.09 -10.95
N LEU A 120 7.75 4.05 -12.22
CA LEU A 120 8.91 4.74 -12.76
C LEU A 120 8.46 6.03 -13.43
N MET A 121 9.07 7.15 -13.06
CA MET A 121 8.84 8.44 -13.72
C MET A 121 9.66 8.52 -15.01
N THR A 122 9.02 8.83 -16.12
CA THR A 122 9.63 9.02 -17.44
C THR A 122 9.35 10.43 -17.96
N GLU A 123 9.88 10.78 -19.14
CA GLU A 123 9.60 12.05 -19.80
C GLU A 123 8.12 12.19 -20.25
N ASP A 124 7.44 11.07 -20.47
CA ASP A 124 6.07 11.01 -20.98
C ASP A 124 5.00 10.79 -19.89
N GLY A 125 5.40 10.46 -18.67
CA GLY A 125 4.49 10.16 -17.56
C GLY A 125 5.01 9.07 -16.63
N PHE A 126 4.11 8.28 -16.04
CA PHE A 126 4.50 7.14 -15.21
C PHE A 126 4.41 5.81 -15.96
N ALA A 127 5.47 5.00 -15.88
CA ALA A 127 5.45 3.60 -16.27
C ALA A 127 5.21 2.73 -15.02
N LEU A 128 4.16 1.90 -15.06
CA LEU A 128 3.86 0.92 -14.01
C LEU A 128 4.70 -0.35 -14.23
N THR A 129 5.51 -0.73 -13.24
CA THR A 129 6.38 -1.91 -13.35
C THR A 129 5.83 -3.14 -12.63
N GLU A 130 5.17 -2.93 -11.50
CA GLU A 130 4.59 -4.00 -10.68
C GLU A 130 3.35 -3.48 -9.94
N ILE A 131 2.46 -4.42 -9.59
CA ILE A 131 1.35 -4.18 -8.66
C ILE A 131 1.48 -5.19 -7.51
N ASP A 132 1.91 -4.71 -6.34
CA ASP A 132 2.04 -5.53 -5.14
C ASP A 132 0.74 -5.49 -4.31
N SER A 133 0.30 -6.65 -3.83
CA SER A 133 -0.92 -6.86 -3.03
C SER A 133 -0.66 -7.40 -1.62
N VAL A 134 0.61 -7.63 -1.27
CA VAL A 134 1.06 -7.90 0.10
C VAL A 134 2.15 -6.88 0.48
N PRO A 135 1.89 -5.57 0.36
CA PRO A 135 2.97 -4.59 0.46
C PRO A 135 3.34 -4.27 1.91
N GLY A 136 4.63 -4.22 2.20
CA GLY A 136 5.16 -3.36 3.24
C GLY A 136 5.25 -1.90 2.78
N GLY A 137 5.85 -1.04 3.61
CA GLY A 137 6.10 0.37 3.30
C GLY A 137 4.99 1.33 3.73
N ILE A 138 3.84 0.83 4.20
CA ILE A 138 2.73 1.66 4.72
C ILE A 138 3.17 2.49 5.92
N GLY A 139 3.85 1.84 6.89
CA GLY A 139 4.35 2.48 8.09
C GLY A 139 5.54 3.37 7.78
N LEU A 140 6.37 2.99 6.82
CA LEU A 140 7.42 3.89 6.32
C LEU A 140 6.86 5.15 5.69
N THR A 141 5.90 5.04 4.78
CA THR A 141 5.27 6.21 4.17
C THR A 141 4.63 7.10 5.23
N ALA A 142 3.89 6.52 6.18
CA ALA A 142 3.33 7.25 7.31
C ALA A 142 4.38 7.94 8.18
N PHE A 143 5.50 7.26 8.48
CA PHE A 143 6.60 7.84 9.25
C PHE A 143 7.23 9.02 8.50
N LEU A 144 7.48 8.85 7.20
CA LEU A 144 8.01 9.93 6.36
C LEU A 144 7.02 11.09 6.29
N ASN A 145 5.72 10.84 6.15
CA ASN A 145 4.71 11.88 6.18
C ASN A 145 4.84 12.71 7.46
N LYS A 146 4.84 12.07 8.63
CA LYS A 146 5.00 12.75 9.92
C LYS A 146 6.32 13.49 10.06
N LEU A 147 7.41 12.91 9.57
CA LEU A 147 8.74 13.49 9.68
C LEU A 147 8.87 14.77 8.82
N TYR A 148 8.40 14.72 7.58
CA TYR A 148 8.51 15.83 6.63
C TYR A 148 7.39 16.87 6.76
N GLU A 149 6.27 16.55 7.42
CA GLU A 149 5.15 17.47 7.67
C GLU A 149 5.62 18.71 8.46
N GLN A 150 6.59 18.55 9.36
CA GLN A 150 7.16 19.66 10.14
C GLN A 150 7.77 20.77 9.26
N VAL A 151 8.20 20.42 8.04
CA VAL A 151 8.91 21.32 7.13
C VAL A 151 8.04 21.73 5.95
N HIS A 152 7.21 20.81 5.44
CA HIS A 152 6.39 21.04 4.26
C HIS A 152 4.93 21.38 4.56
N GLY A 153 4.45 21.13 5.80
CA GLY A 153 3.07 21.36 6.22
C GLY A 153 2.05 20.76 5.25
N ASP A 154 0.98 21.52 5.00
CA ASP A 154 -0.13 21.13 4.11
C ASP A 154 0.28 20.87 2.64
N ALA A 155 1.49 21.27 2.23
CA ALA A 155 1.98 20.99 0.88
C ALA A 155 2.45 19.53 0.71
N LEU A 156 2.65 18.80 1.82
CA LEU A 156 3.06 17.41 1.79
C LEU A 156 1.88 16.50 1.43
N ILE A 157 2.05 15.67 0.40
CA ILE A 157 1.06 14.66 0.02
C ILE A 157 0.94 13.64 1.16
N GLY A 158 -0.29 13.36 1.60
CA GLY A 158 -0.55 12.47 2.74
C GLY A 158 -0.61 13.19 4.11
N ALA A 159 -0.54 14.52 4.15
CA ALA A 159 -0.83 15.31 5.35
C ALA A 159 -2.35 15.52 5.56
N GLY A 160 -2.74 15.90 6.78
CA GLY A 160 -4.14 16.19 7.12
C GLY A 160 -5.08 15.00 6.92
N ASP A 161 -6.16 15.18 6.17
CA ASP A 161 -7.20 14.15 5.94
C ASP A 161 -6.71 12.97 5.07
N GLU A 162 -5.52 13.07 4.47
CA GLU A 162 -4.87 12.00 3.70
C GLU A 162 -3.87 11.18 4.55
N ASP A 163 -3.94 11.28 5.88
CA ASP A 163 -3.06 10.57 6.82
C ASP A 163 -3.08 9.05 6.61
N MET A 164 -1.91 8.49 6.32
CA MET A 164 -1.74 7.07 5.98
C MET A 164 -2.11 6.13 7.13
N ILE A 165 -1.91 6.53 8.39
CA ILE A 165 -2.23 5.69 9.55
C ILE A 165 -3.75 5.56 9.71
N ASP A 166 -4.49 6.66 9.58
CA ASP A 166 -5.95 6.66 9.66
C ASP A 166 -6.59 5.97 8.45
N ALA A 167 -6.04 6.19 7.25
CA ALA A 167 -6.45 5.48 6.04
C ALA A 167 -6.27 3.96 6.18
N PHE A 168 -5.12 3.51 6.70
CA PHE A 168 -4.87 2.09 6.95
C PHE A 168 -5.85 1.50 7.97
N TYR A 169 -6.13 2.20 9.07
CA TYR A 169 -7.12 1.76 10.05
C TYR A 169 -8.54 1.69 9.49
N ALA A 170 -8.93 2.66 8.66
CA ALA A 170 -10.23 2.67 7.99
C ALA A 170 -10.37 1.45 7.06
N ALA A 171 -9.33 1.13 6.28
CA ALA A 171 -9.30 -0.04 5.40
C ALA A 171 -9.48 -1.36 6.17
N LEU A 172 -8.80 -1.51 7.32
CA LEU A 172 -8.95 -2.68 8.19
C LEU A 172 -10.36 -2.76 8.80
N SER A 173 -10.87 -1.63 9.30
CA SER A 173 -12.19 -1.56 9.95
C SER A 173 -13.33 -1.86 8.98
N ALA A 174 -13.15 -1.52 7.69
CA ALA A 174 -14.14 -1.82 6.64
C ALA A 174 -14.40 -3.33 6.46
N LYS A 175 -13.51 -4.22 6.93
CA LYS A 175 -13.74 -5.67 6.94
C LYS A 175 -14.67 -6.13 8.07
N ALA A 176 -14.93 -5.29 9.06
CA ALA A 176 -15.84 -5.56 10.17
C ALA A 176 -16.85 -4.42 10.36
N PRO A 177 -17.71 -4.11 9.37
CA PRO A 177 -18.56 -2.91 9.36
C PRO A 177 -19.63 -2.90 10.46
N LYS A 178 -19.88 -4.05 11.10
CA LYS A 178 -20.80 -4.18 12.23
C LYS A 178 -20.16 -3.79 13.58
N LEU A 179 -18.84 -3.59 13.62
CA LEU A 179 -18.10 -3.24 14.83
C LEU A 179 -17.67 -1.77 14.74
N THR A 180 -18.12 -0.96 15.69
CA THR A 180 -17.73 0.47 15.75
C THR A 180 -16.26 0.67 16.12
N ALA A 181 -15.71 -0.24 16.94
CA ALA A 181 -14.31 -0.22 17.37
C ALA A 181 -13.76 -1.65 17.37
N PRO A 182 -13.41 -2.20 16.20
CA PRO A 182 -12.92 -3.56 16.10
C PRO A 182 -11.59 -3.72 16.85
N TYR A 183 -11.39 -4.90 17.43
CA TYR A 183 -10.06 -5.34 17.83
C TYR A 183 -9.36 -5.90 16.60
N ILE A 184 -8.22 -5.32 16.25
CA ILE A 184 -7.45 -5.71 15.06
C ILE A 184 -6.16 -6.39 15.52
N ALA A 185 -6.00 -7.64 15.12
CA ALA A 185 -4.74 -8.39 15.25
C ALA A 185 -4.02 -8.41 13.90
N ILE A 186 -2.80 -7.91 13.86
CA ILE A 186 -1.89 -7.99 12.71
C ILE A 186 -0.95 -9.18 12.97
N LEU A 187 -1.01 -10.21 12.15
CA LEU A 187 -0.15 -11.39 12.28
C LEU A 187 1.05 -11.26 11.35
N VAL A 188 2.26 -11.39 11.89
CA VAL A 188 3.50 -11.36 11.10
C VAL A 188 4.28 -12.65 11.36
N SER A 189 4.38 -13.48 10.32
CA SER A 189 5.11 -14.75 10.35
C SER A 189 6.63 -14.55 10.43
N ASP A 190 7.38 -15.64 10.59
CA ASP A 190 8.85 -15.62 10.52
C ASP A 190 9.35 -15.24 9.11
N GLU A 191 8.68 -15.71 8.06
CA GLU A 191 9.02 -15.38 6.68
C GLU A 191 8.91 -13.86 6.40
N ALA A 192 7.94 -13.21 7.04
CA ALA A 192 7.72 -11.77 6.92
C ALA A 192 8.35 -10.95 8.06
N ALA A 193 9.29 -11.52 8.84
CA ALA A 193 9.82 -10.90 10.04
C ALA A 193 10.41 -9.50 9.81
N THR A 194 10.98 -9.24 8.62
CA THR A 194 11.54 -7.93 8.24
C THR A 194 10.52 -6.79 8.23
N TYR A 195 9.22 -7.09 8.10
CA TYR A 195 8.12 -6.12 8.17
C TYR A 195 7.55 -5.95 9.58
N ARG A 196 7.93 -6.79 10.55
CA ARG A 196 7.40 -6.72 11.92
C ARG A 196 7.63 -5.36 12.58
N PRO A 197 8.83 -4.74 12.51
CA PRO A 197 9.05 -3.43 13.13
C PRO A 197 8.11 -2.35 12.58
N GLU A 198 7.87 -2.37 11.26
CA GLU A 198 6.91 -1.47 10.61
C GLU A 198 5.49 -1.66 11.16
N MET A 199 5.02 -2.91 11.23
CA MET A 199 3.67 -3.21 11.73
C MET A 199 3.52 -2.85 13.21
N GLU A 200 4.55 -3.08 14.03
CA GLU A 200 4.56 -2.71 15.45
C GLU A 200 4.49 -1.20 15.63
N TRP A 201 5.20 -0.46 14.78
CA TRP A 201 5.17 0.99 14.78
C TRP A 201 3.78 1.53 14.40
N ILE A 202 3.18 1.04 13.31
CA ILE A 202 1.81 1.44 12.92
C ILE A 202 0.82 1.14 14.05
N ALA A 203 0.88 -0.07 14.62
CA ALA A 203 0.01 -0.46 15.71
C ALA A 203 0.21 0.46 16.93
N SER A 204 1.44 0.88 17.22
CA SER A 204 1.75 1.86 18.28
C SER A 204 1.12 3.22 17.99
N GLN A 205 1.27 3.75 16.76
CA GLN A 205 0.64 5.03 16.37
C GLN A 205 -0.89 4.95 16.51
N LEU A 206 -1.50 3.85 16.09
CA LEU A 206 -2.94 3.63 16.21
C LEU A 206 -3.42 3.52 17.66
N ARG A 207 -2.65 2.86 18.54
CA ARG A 207 -2.96 2.81 19.97
C ARG A 207 -2.88 4.18 20.64
N GLN A 208 -1.92 5.03 20.25
CA GLN A 208 -1.84 6.41 20.72
C GLN A 208 -3.08 7.23 20.32
N ARG A 209 -3.75 6.86 19.22
CA ARG A 209 -5.04 7.41 18.77
C ARG A 209 -6.26 6.69 19.37
N GLY A 210 -6.07 5.88 20.42
CA GLY A 210 -7.14 5.16 21.12
C GLY A 210 -7.71 3.95 20.37
N ARG A 211 -7.03 3.46 19.33
CA ARG A 211 -7.46 2.27 18.57
C ARG A 211 -6.90 0.98 19.17
N ARG A 212 -7.64 -0.13 19.04
CA ARG A 212 -7.27 -1.44 19.57
C ARG A 212 -6.56 -2.29 18.51
N VAL A 213 -5.31 -1.94 18.20
CA VAL A 213 -4.51 -2.61 17.16
C VAL A 213 -3.22 -3.18 17.77
N HIS A 214 -2.98 -4.48 17.55
CA HIS A 214 -1.85 -5.21 18.12
C HIS A 214 -1.21 -6.13 17.09
N VAL A 215 0.11 -6.29 17.17
CA VAL A 215 0.88 -7.21 16.33
C VAL A 215 1.14 -8.48 17.12
N PHE A 216 1.00 -9.63 16.47
CA PHE A 216 1.30 -10.94 17.02
C PHE A 216 2.17 -11.76 16.07
N HIS A 217 2.87 -12.72 16.66
CA HIS A 217 3.58 -13.77 15.96
C HIS A 217 2.70 -15.04 15.95
N PRO A 218 2.43 -15.64 14.78
CA PRO A 218 1.54 -16.80 14.65
C PRO A 218 2.20 -18.12 15.05
#